data_AF-A0A7Z8QFM5-F1
#
_entry.id   AF-A0A7Z8QFM5-F1
#
_cell.length_a   1.000
_cell.length_b   1.000
_cell.length_c   1.000
_cell.angle_alpha   90.00
_cell.angle_beta   90.00
_cell.angle_gamma   90.00
#
_symmetry.space_group_name_H-M   'P 1'
#
loop_
_entity.id
_entity.type
_entity.pdbx_description
1 polymer ?
#
loop_
_entity_poly.entity_id
_entity_poly.type
_entity_poly.pdbx_seq_one_letter_code
_entity_poly.pdbx_strand_id
1 'polypeptide(L)'
;IALFTTDLNLSITQIIEYYGARWKIESGFKELKQDIGSQKSQCRNAQAVTNHLNFCMMATTLTWIYADRLKTNPERRHKVKGRTSFAFSDIRRIIAEAALDPDFERVCPKYSSSPVNSVVTVLLRMVA
;
A
#
# COMPACT_ATOMS: atom_id res chain seq x y z
N ILE A 1 -4.73 -27.04 9.66
CA ILE A 1 -3.56 -26.14 9.71
C ILE A 1 -2.74 -26.58 10.91
N ALA A 2 -1.44 -26.82 10.74
CA ALA A 2 -0.52 -27.11 11.84
C ALA A 2 0.37 -25.89 12.08
N LEU A 3 0.48 -25.43 13.33
CA LEU A 3 1.29 -24.28 13.75
C LEU A 3 2.38 -24.78 14.70
N PHE A 4 3.58 -24.21 14.60
CA PHE A 4 4.74 -24.60 15.40
C PHE A 4 5.27 -23.41 16.20
N THR A 5 5.70 -23.64 17.43
CA THR A 5 6.39 -22.63 18.25
C THR A 5 7.52 -23.30 19.01
N THR A 6 8.63 -22.58 19.20
CA THR A 6 9.72 -22.99 20.09
C THR A 6 9.53 -22.46 21.50
N ASP A 7 8.64 -21.49 21.70
CA ASP A 7 8.30 -20.95 23.01
C ASP A 7 7.20 -21.82 23.65
N LEU A 8 7.58 -22.52 24.72
CA LEU A 8 6.73 -23.44 25.47
C LEU A 8 5.80 -22.71 26.45
N ASN A 9 6.00 -21.41 26.69
CA ASN A 9 5.21 -20.64 27.63
C ASN A 9 3.98 -19.97 26.98
N LEU A 10 3.85 -20.07 25.64
CA LEU A 10 2.73 -19.48 24.93
C LEU A 10 1.48 -20.34 25.03
N SER A 11 0.37 -19.70 25.35
CA SER A 11 -0.96 -20.28 25.20
C SER A 11 -1.34 -20.46 23.73
N ILE A 12 -2.27 -21.38 23.47
CA ILE A 12 -2.79 -21.63 22.12
C ILE A 12 -3.35 -20.35 21.47
N THR A 13 -4.02 -19.49 22.25
CA THR A 13 -4.55 -18.21 21.77
C THR A 13 -3.44 -17.27 21.33
N GLN A 14 -2.37 -17.13 22.12
CA GLN A 14 -1.20 -16.31 21.77
C GLN A 14 -0.51 -16.85 20.50
N ILE A 15 -0.40 -18.16 20.35
CA ILE A 15 0.19 -18.77 19.14
C ILE A 15 -0.62 -18.34 17.90
N ILE A 16 -1.95 -18.46 17.95
CA ILE A 16 -2.82 -18.06 16.82
C ILE A 16 -2.68 -16.57 16.54
N GLU A 17 -2.67 -15.74 17.58
CA GLU A 17 -2.54 -14.29 17.46
C GLU A 17 -1.20 -13.89 16.81
N TYR A 18 -0.09 -14.47 17.27
CA TYR A 18 1.25 -14.19 16.76
C TYR A 18 1.42 -14.63 15.30
N TYR A 19 0.90 -15.80 14.94
CA TYR A 19 0.90 -16.23 13.55
C TYR A 19 0.05 -15.30 12.66
N GLY A 20 -1.12 -14.88 13.15
CA GLY A 20 -1.96 -13.91 12.47
C GLY A 20 -1.27 -12.56 12.28
N ALA A 21 -0.58 -12.06 13.31
CA ALA A 21 0.18 -10.82 13.25
C ALA A 21 1.38 -10.92 12.29
N ARG A 22 2.16 -12.00 12.36
CA ARG A 22 3.30 -12.27 11.47
C ARG A 22 2.87 -12.27 10.02
N TRP A 23 1.78 -12.96 9.68
CA TRP A 23 1.26 -12.99 8.31
C TRP A 23 0.89 -11.59 7.79
N LYS A 24 0.26 -10.75 8.62
CA LYS A 24 -0.06 -9.36 8.27
C LYS A 24 1.21 -8.55 7.97
N ILE A 25 2.24 -8.70 8.80
CA ILE A 25 3.54 -8.03 8.61
C ILE A 25 4.21 -8.49 7.32
N GLU A 26 4.29 -9.80 7.08
CA GLU A 26 4.88 -10.37 5.86
C GLU A 26 4.15 -9.93 4.59
N SER A 27 2.81 -9.92 4.64
CA SER A 27 1.98 -9.44 3.54
C SER A 27 2.22 -7.95 3.27
N GLY A 28 2.25 -7.13 4.32
CA GLY A 28 2.55 -5.69 4.19
C GLY A 28 3.93 -5.42 3.61
N PHE A 29 4.96 -6.18 4.01
CA PHE A 29 6.29 -6.07 3.42
C PHE A 29 6.32 -6.49 1.95
N LYS A 30 5.56 -7.53 1.58
CA LYS A 30 5.45 -7.95 0.18
C LYS A 30 4.83 -6.83 -0.66
N GLU A 31 3.71 -6.27 -0.21
CA GLU A 31 3.00 -5.17 -0.88
C GLU A 31 3.91 -3.94 -1.05
N LEU A 32 4.57 -3.52 0.04
CA LEU A 32 5.46 -2.36 0.03
C LEU A 32 6.62 -2.53 -0.96
N LYS A 33 7.27 -3.71 -0.96
CA LYS A 33 8.44 -3.98 -1.81
C LYS A 33 8.07 -4.21 -3.27
N GLN A 34 7.08 -5.08 -3.52
CA GLN A 34 6.77 -5.59 -4.86
C GLN A 34 5.71 -4.75 -5.58
N ASP A 35 4.63 -4.37 -4.89
CA ASP A 35 3.49 -3.72 -5.52
C ASP A 35 3.64 -2.19 -5.56
N ILE A 36 4.15 -1.60 -4.48
CA ILE A 36 4.45 -0.16 -4.39
C ILE A 36 5.85 0.17 -4.91
N GLY A 37 6.81 -0.76 -4.80
CA GLY A 37 8.13 -0.63 -5.40
C GLY A 37 9.21 -0.04 -4.50
N SER A 38 9.08 -0.13 -3.16
CA SER A 38 10.13 0.37 -2.25
C SER A 38 11.48 -0.32 -2.45
N GLN A 39 11.48 -1.58 -2.92
CA GLN A 39 12.69 -2.34 -3.23
C GLN A 39 13.44 -1.82 -4.47
N LYS A 40 12.79 -1.03 -5.33
CA LYS A 40 13.36 -0.57 -6.60
C LYS A 40 14.04 0.80 -6.49
N SER A 41 14.15 1.38 -5.30
CA SER A 41 14.85 2.66 -5.11
C SER A 41 16.31 2.54 -5.60
N GLN A 42 16.73 3.51 -6.41
CA GLN A 42 18.12 3.66 -6.88
C GLN A 42 18.77 4.92 -6.27
N CYS A 43 18.16 5.49 -5.22
CA CYS A 43 18.68 6.67 -4.53
C CYS A 43 20.01 6.33 -3.83
N ARG A 44 21.03 7.18 -4.02
CA ARG A 44 22.35 7.03 -3.38
C ARG A 44 22.56 7.96 -2.17
N ASN A 45 21.72 8.99 -2.04
CA ASN A 45 21.71 9.88 -0.88
C ASN A 45 20.82 9.27 0.22
N ALA A 46 21.34 9.19 1.46
CA ALA A 46 20.63 8.66 2.62
C ALA A 46 19.28 9.37 2.86
N GLN A 47 19.21 10.68 2.63
CA GLN A 47 17.97 11.44 2.75
C GLN A 47 16.95 11.02 1.69
N ALA A 48 17.38 10.90 0.43
CA ALA A 48 16.52 10.46 -0.66
C ALA A 48 16.02 9.02 -0.47
N VAL A 49 16.86 8.12 0.05
CA VAL A 49 16.46 6.75 0.42
C VAL A 49 15.35 6.78 1.48
N THR A 50 15.52 7.58 2.53
CA THR A 50 14.55 7.73 3.61
C THR A 50 13.23 8.31 3.09
N ASN A 51 13.32 9.35 2.25
CA ASN A 51 12.15 10.00 1.69
C ASN A 51 11.38 9.05 0.76
N HIS A 52 12.05 8.30 -0.12
CA HIS A 52 11.42 7.28 -0.96
C HIS A 52 10.65 6.25 -0.14
N LEU A 53 11.26 5.72 0.93
CA LEU A 53 10.59 4.77 1.80
C LEU A 53 9.35 5.38 2.47
N ASN A 54 9.45 6.61 2.98
CA ASN A 54 8.32 7.32 3.58
C ASN A 54 7.18 7.54 2.59
N PHE A 55 7.50 7.90 1.34
CA PHE A 55 6.51 8.02 0.27
C PHE A 55 5.83 6.69 -0.05
N CYS A 56 6.59 5.60 -0.14
CA CYS A 56 6.01 4.27 -0.33
C CYS A 56 5.09 3.87 0.84
N MET A 57 5.50 4.11 2.09
CA MET A 57 4.68 3.80 3.27
C MET A 57 3.41 4.67 3.32
N MET A 58 3.51 5.94 2.95
CA MET A 58 2.35 6.83 2.83
C MET A 58 1.38 6.33 1.76
N ALA A 59 1.87 5.96 0.57
CA ALA A 59 1.04 5.43 -0.51
C ALA A 59 0.32 4.13 -0.10
N THR A 60 1.01 3.21 0.59
CA THR A 60 0.40 2.00 1.15
C THR A 60 -0.70 2.34 2.15
N THR A 61 -0.44 3.25 3.08
CA THR A 61 -1.40 3.67 4.10
C THR A 61 -2.64 4.30 3.47
N LEU A 62 -2.46 5.21 2.52
CA LEU A 62 -3.58 5.84 1.80
C LEU A 62 -4.40 4.82 1.01
N THR A 63 -3.76 3.82 0.41
CA THR A 63 -4.44 2.73 -0.29
C THR A 63 -5.36 1.94 0.66
N TRP A 64 -4.90 1.62 1.87
CA TRP A 64 -5.71 0.91 2.86
C TRP A 64 -6.80 1.79 3.47
N ILE A 65 -6.55 3.08 3.71
CA ILE A 65 -7.59 4.03 4.12
C ILE A 65 -8.67 4.12 3.05
N TYR A 66 -8.29 4.20 1.77
CA TYR A 66 -9.24 4.21 0.67
C TYR A 66 -10.08 2.93 0.66
N ALA A 67 -9.46 1.77 0.85
CA ALA A 67 -10.16 0.49 0.92
C ALA A 67 -11.18 0.42 2.05
N ASP A 68 -10.84 0.93 3.25
CA ASP A 68 -11.74 1.00 4.40
C ASP A 68 -12.98 1.88 4.13
N ARG A 69 -12.84 2.87 3.24
CA ARG A 69 -13.95 3.75 2.83
C ARG A 69 -14.80 3.19 1.69
N LEU A 70 -14.43 2.06 1.09
CA LEU A 70 -15.25 1.45 0.04
C LEU A 70 -16.53 0.86 0.62
N LYS A 71 -17.68 1.24 0.04
CA LYS A 71 -18.99 0.68 0.42
C LYS A 71 -19.14 -0.79 0.03
N THR A 72 -18.46 -1.21 -1.02
CA THR A 72 -18.52 -2.56 -1.57
C THR A 72 -17.11 -3.09 -1.76
N ASN A 73 -16.90 -4.36 -1.40
CA ASN A 73 -15.61 -5.02 -1.60
C ASN A 73 -15.21 -5.00 -3.09
N PRO A 74 -13.96 -4.65 -3.42
CA PRO A 74 -13.41 -4.76 -4.76
C PRO A 74 -13.62 -6.14 -5.38
N GLU A 75 -13.96 -6.15 -6.67
CA GLU A 75 -13.93 -7.40 -7.43
C GLU A 75 -12.48 -7.88 -7.62
N ARG A 76 -12.26 -9.14 -7.28
CA ARG A 76 -10.94 -9.76 -7.44
C ARG A 76 -10.62 -9.98 -8.92
N ARG A 77 -9.41 -9.57 -9.33
CA ARG A 77 -8.89 -9.90 -10.66
C ARG A 77 -8.71 -11.41 -10.87
N HIS A 78 -8.27 -12.11 -9.82
CA HIS A 78 -8.07 -13.55 -9.83
C HIS A 78 -9.03 -14.22 -8.84
N LYS A 79 -10.16 -14.75 -9.34
CA LYS A 79 -11.17 -15.45 -8.54
C LYS A 79 -10.60 -16.79 -8.07
N VAL A 80 -10.57 -16.98 -6.75
CA VAL A 80 -10.15 -18.24 -6.10
C VAL A 80 -11.36 -18.82 -5.39
N LYS A 81 -11.71 -20.07 -5.70
CA LYS A 81 -12.87 -20.76 -5.13
C LYS A 81 -12.81 -20.71 -3.59
N GLY A 82 -13.88 -20.22 -2.96
CA GLY A 82 -14.02 -20.17 -1.51
C GLY A 82 -13.36 -18.97 -0.80
N ARG A 83 -12.73 -18.03 -1.52
CA ARG A 83 -12.23 -16.78 -0.91
C ARG A 83 -13.18 -15.62 -1.15
N THR A 84 -13.62 -14.99 -0.08
CA THR A 84 -14.52 -13.82 -0.10
C THR A 84 -13.79 -12.49 0.13
N SER A 85 -12.54 -12.51 0.58
CA SER A 85 -11.71 -11.32 0.81
C SER A 85 -11.02 -10.83 -0.46
N PHE A 86 -10.88 -9.52 -0.60
CA PHE A 86 -10.10 -8.87 -1.66
C PHE A 86 -8.63 -8.69 -1.23
N ALA A 87 -7.75 -8.46 -2.19
CA ALA A 87 -6.32 -8.23 -1.96
C ALA A 87 -5.93 -6.75 -2.16
N PHE A 88 -4.77 -6.36 -1.64
CA PHE A 88 -4.19 -5.03 -1.88
C PHE A 88 -4.09 -4.66 -3.36
N SER A 89 -3.72 -5.62 -4.20
CA SER A 89 -3.63 -5.44 -5.64
C SER A 89 -4.97 -5.14 -6.30
N ASP A 90 -6.10 -5.60 -5.74
CA ASP A 90 -7.44 -5.31 -6.23
C ASP A 90 -7.81 -3.83 -5.95
N ILE A 91 -7.44 -3.29 -4.79
CA ILE A 91 -7.64 -1.87 -4.45
C ILE A 91 -6.76 -0.99 -5.35
N ARG A 92 -5.47 -1.32 -5.46
CA ARG A 92 -4.52 -0.57 -6.29
C ARG A 92 -4.97 -0.51 -7.75
N ARG A 93 -5.61 -1.57 -8.25
CA ARG A 93 -6.19 -1.60 -9.59
C ARG A 93 -7.31 -0.57 -9.73
N ILE A 94 -8.25 -0.50 -8.78
CA ILE A 94 -9.34 0.50 -8.82
C ILE A 94 -8.77 1.92 -8.81
N ILE A 95 -7.77 2.19 -7.97
CA ILE A 95 -7.10 3.49 -7.92
C ILE A 95 -6.43 3.81 -9.27
N ALA A 96 -5.74 2.84 -9.86
CA ALA A 96 -5.08 3.00 -11.16
C ALA A 96 -6.09 3.22 -12.30
N GLU A 97 -7.21 2.49 -12.30
CA GLU A 97 -8.30 2.67 -13.27
C GLU A 97 -8.91 4.07 -13.13
N ALA A 98 -9.16 4.54 -11.92
CA ALA A 98 -9.66 5.89 -11.68
C ALA A 98 -8.66 6.99 -12.11
N ALA A 99 -7.36 6.77 -11.94
CA ALA A 99 -6.32 7.71 -12.38
C ALA A 99 -6.12 7.75 -13.90
N LEU A 100 -6.50 6.67 -14.60
CA LEU A 100 -6.46 6.58 -16.06
C LEU A 100 -7.76 7.06 -16.73
N ASP A 101 -8.80 7.36 -15.95
CA ASP A 101 -10.07 7.86 -16.44
C ASP A 101 -9.88 9.25 -17.10
N PRO A 102 -10.41 9.49 -18.31
CA PRO A 102 -10.31 10.80 -18.96
C PRO A 102 -10.86 11.96 -18.13
N ASP A 103 -11.88 11.72 -17.29
CA ASP A 103 -12.48 12.73 -16.42
C ASP A 103 -11.65 12.99 -15.15
N PHE A 104 -10.58 12.22 -14.91
CA PHE A 104 -9.71 12.41 -13.75
C PHE A 104 -9.12 13.82 -13.71
N GLU A 105 -8.82 14.41 -14.87
CA GLU A 105 -8.30 15.78 -15.00
C GLU A 105 -9.29 16.85 -14.46
N ARG A 106 -10.59 16.54 -14.39
CA ARG A 106 -11.57 17.45 -13.79
C ARG A 106 -11.46 17.50 -12.26
N VAL A 107 -11.10 16.37 -11.64
CA VAL A 107 -10.99 16.23 -10.18
C VAL A 107 -9.58 16.57 -9.69
N CYS A 108 -8.57 16.20 -10.48
CA CYS A 108 -7.18 16.48 -10.23
C CYS A 108 -6.58 17.14 -11.49
N PRO A 109 -6.76 18.46 -11.65
CA PRO A 109 -6.30 19.17 -12.84
C PRO A 109 -4.80 18.97 -13.02
N LYS A 110 -4.40 18.71 -14.27
CA LYS A 110 -2.99 18.72 -14.64
C LYS A 110 -2.36 19.99 -14.12
N TYR A 111 -1.16 19.88 -13.59
CA TYR A 111 -0.39 21.00 -13.07
C TYR A 111 -0.20 22.05 -14.18
N SER A 112 -1.09 23.05 -14.24
CA SER A 112 -0.78 24.32 -14.87
C SER A 112 0.17 25.02 -13.93
N SER A 113 1.26 25.59 -14.44
CA SER A 113 2.23 26.39 -13.69
C SER A 113 1.56 27.54 -12.92
N SER A 114 1.00 27.24 -11.75
CA SER A 114 0.50 28.24 -10.82
C SER A 114 1.67 28.59 -9.90
N PRO A 115 1.94 29.88 -9.65
CA PRO A 115 3.06 30.33 -8.82
C PRO A 115 2.89 30.01 -7.32
N VAL A 116 1.79 29.36 -6.94
CA VAL A 116 1.53 28.95 -5.56
C VAL A 116 2.11 27.56 -5.32
N ASN A 117 3.00 27.44 -4.34
CA ASN A 117 3.60 26.17 -3.91
C ASN A 117 2.51 25.17 -3.52
N SER A 118 2.09 24.33 -4.47
CA SER A 118 1.16 23.25 -4.20
C SER A 118 1.83 22.26 -3.24
N VAL A 119 1.02 21.55 -2.44
CA VAL A 119 1.49 20.44 -1.60
C VAL A 119 2.34 19.46 -2.42
N VAL A 120 1.98 19.24 -3.69
CA VAL A 120 2.74 18.40 -4.63
C VAL A 120 4.15 18.95 -4.87
N THR A 121 4.31 20.26 -5.04
CA THR A 121 5.60 20.92 -5.24
C THR A 121 6.51 20.77 -4.01
N VAL A 122 5.93 20.89 -2.80
CA VAL A 122 6.66 20.66 -1.54
C VAL A 122 7.08 19.20 -1.43
N LEU A 123 6.18 18.27 -1.72
CA LEU A 123 6.48 16.83 -1.69
C LEU A 123 7.57 16.45 -2.71
N LEU A 124 7.55 17.01 -3.93
CA LEU A 124 8.57 16.77 -4.95
C LEU A 124 9.95 17.29 -4.55
N ARG A 125 10.03 18.44 -3.87
CA ARG A 125 11.31 18.96 -3.33
C ARG A 125 11.91 18.08 -2.24
N MET A 126 11.08 17.33 -1.51
CA MET A 126 11.56 16.36 -0.53
C MET A 126 12.12 15.10 -1.19
N VAL A 127 11.79 14.77 -2.44
CA VAL A 127 12.28 13.54 -3.10
C VAL A 127 13.73 13.70 -3.63
N ALA A 128 14.19 14.93 -3.85
CA ALA A 128 15.51 15.24 -4.41
C ALA A 128 16.67 15.07 -3.41
#